data_AF-A0A1A3TUN2-F1
#
_entry.id   AF-A0A1A3TUN2-F1
#
_cell.length_a   1.000
_cell.length_b   1.000
_cell.length_c   1.000
_cell.angle_alpha   90.00
_cell.angle_beta   90.00
_cell.angle_gamma   90.00
#
_symmetry.space_group_name_H-M   'P 1'
#
loop_
_entity.id
_entity.type
_entity.pdbx_description
1 polymer ?
#
loop_
_entity_poly.entity_id
_entity_poly.type
_entity_poly.pdbx_seq_one_letter_code
_entity_poly.pdbx_strand_id
1 'polypeptide(L)'
;MGATVVYEIASYDGPHNDARLLERVQLVSTDAGLLLRAADGSETPCAGSDVVAVVAATPSLREIRAGDNLRITCTPEVAAQLPFALNPKSDGEDPYVEVNGDEWMAYPTIAGGDVMLPTVDDLEPLMTPCWASYRIEDGYDNPLLGETSIGLATPGAVVEYGWHDYGGISYARAVQIRRFDDFATRFIHWLTSAEVLCALWQDDSFPTLPAWLFAAAVADTDHKGSRHIGPDNDADDGTVRWETSSLSLDLSDDLIELVLARLSTDPKYVQIVKSQTQAD
;
A
#
# COMPACT_ATOMS: atom_id res chain seq x y z
N MET A 1 37.81 13.59 -7.60
CA MET A 1 37.01 12.89 -6.57
C MET A 1 35.92 13.86 -6.17
N GLY A 2 34.67 13.55 -6.54
CA GLY A 2 33.55 14.48 -6.45
C GLY A 2 32.58 14.02 -5.37
N ALA A 3 32.18 14.92 -4.49
CA ALA A 3 31.09 14.70 -3.56
C ALA A 3 29.75 14.82 -4.31
N THR A 4 28.82 13.90 -4.08
CA THR A 4 27.52 13.86 -4.77
C THR A 4 26.39 13.83 -3.76
N VAL A 5 25.40 14.71 -3.92
CA VAL A 5 24.18 14.66 -3.10
C VAL A 5 23.36 13.45 -3.54
N VAL A 6 23.09 12.54 -2.60
CA VAL A 6 22.32 11.31 -2.85
C VAL A 6 20.91 11.36 -2.28
N TYR A 7 20.69 12.27 -1.31
CA TYR A 7 19.39 12.57 -0.72
C TYR A 7 19.39 14.03 -0.24
N GLU A 8 18.32 14.75 -0.48
CA GLU A 8 18.06 16.10 0.04
C GLU A 8 16.63 16.14 0.55
N ILE A 9 16.43 16.76 1.72
CA ILE A 9 15.13 17.19 2.20
C ILE A 9 15.18 18.70 2.45
N ALA A 10 14.20 19.42 1.92
CA ALA A 10 14.14 20.86 1.96
C ALA A 10 12.74 21.33 2.38
N SER A 11 12.70 22.37 3.22
CA SER A 11 11.46 23.02 3.65
C SER A 11 11.28 24.37 2.98
N TYR A 12 10.03 24.70 2.69
CA TYR A 12 9.64 25.91 1.96
C TYR A 12 8.57 26.70 2.72
N ASP A 13 8.47 28.01 2.44
CA ASP A 13 7.45 28.88 3.04
C ASP A 13 6.06 28.78 2.39
N GLY A 14 5.92 27.89 1.40
CA GLY A 14 4.66 27.58 0.75
C GLY A 14 4.77 26.39 -0.21
N PRO A 15 3.64 25.94 -0.77
CA PRO A 15 3.60 24.74 -1.62
C PRO A 15 4.06 25.01 -3.06
N HIS A 16 4.12 26.27 -3.49
CA HIS A 16 4.39 26.63 -4.88
C HIS A 16 5.86 26.46 -5.28
N ASN A 17 6.13 26.24 -6.57
CA ASN A 17 7.49 26.00 -7.08
C ASN A 17 8.44 27.20 -6.89
N ASP A 18 7.90 28.40 -6.75
CA ASP A 18 8.63 29.65 -6.47
C ASP A 18 8.74 29.97 -4.97
N ALA A 19 8.25 29.09 -4.09
CA ALA A 19 8.36 29.25 -2.64
C ALA A 19 9.81 29.37 -2.21
N ARG A 20 10.04 30.18 -1.18
CA ARG A 20 11.36 30.46 -0.65
C ARG A 20 11.84 29.27 0.18
N LEU A 21 13.06 28.82 -0.11
CA LEU A 21 13.76 27.83 0.71
C LEU A 21 13.99 28.36 2.13
N LEU A 22 13.52 27.61 3.13
CA LEU A 22 13.69 27.90 4.55
C LEU A 22 14.85 27.11 5.13
N GLU A 23 14.81 25.79 5.01
CA GLU A 23 15.83 24.88 5.50
C GLU A 23 16.17 23.84 4.43
N ARG A 24 17.42 23.36 4.45
CA ARG A 24 17.89 22.28 3.59
C ARG A 24 18.84 21.39 4.37
N VAL A 25 18.58 20.09 4.33
CA VAL A 25 19.48 19.06 4.86
C VAL A 25 19.81 18.09 3.75
N GLN A 26 21.10 17.78 3.58
CA GLN A 26 21.58 16.91 2.51
C GLN A 26 22.37 15.74 3.07
N LEU A 27 22.24 14.60 2.41
CA LEU A 27 23.16 13.49 2.55
C LEU A 27 24.07 13.45 1.32
N VAL A 28 25.38 13.51 1.57
CA VAL A 28 26.40 13.64 0.54
C VAL A 28 27.29 12.40 0.56
N SER A 29 27.41 11.73 -0.59
CA SER A 29 28.33 10.61 -0.78
C SER A 29 29.71 11.10 -1.20
N THR A 30 30.73 10.53 -0.57
CA THR A 30 32.15 10.81 -0.81
C THR A 30 32.93 9.49 -0.83
N ASP A 31 34.21 9.52 -1.23
CA ASP A 31 35.07 8.33 -1.18
C ASP A 31 35.30 7.81 0.25
N ALA A 32 35.12 8.67 1.26
CA ALA A 32 35.28 8.32 2.68
C ALA A 32 33.97 7.80 3.33
N GLY A 33 32.84 7.86 2.62
CA GLY A 33 31.52 7.50 3.13
C GLY A 33 30.50 8.62 2.99
N LEU A 34 29.45 8.55 3.82
CA LEU A 34 28.34 9.51 3.82
C LEU A 34 28.57 10.65 4.82
N LEU A 35 28.25 11.87 4.39
CA LEU A 35 28.27 13.07 5.22
C LEU A 35 26.86 13.67 5.28
N LEU A 36 26.38 14.00 6.48
CA LEU A 36 25.20 14.82 6.70
C LEU A 36 25.62 16.29 6.63
N ARG A 37 25.05 17.04 5.68
CA ARG A 37 25.22 18.49 5.59
C ARG A 37 23.95 19.18 6.11
N ALA A 38 24.08 19.93 7.19
CA ALA A 38 22.99 20.70 7.78
C ALA A 38 22.78 22.04 7.04
N ALA A 39 21.72 22.75 7.40
CA ALA A 39 21.33 24.02 6.76
C ALA A 39 22.35 25.15 6.94
N ASP A 40 23.16 25.12 8.01
CA ASP A 40 24.25 26.07 8.25
C ASP A 40 25.52 25.73 7.44
N GLY A 41 25.50 24.65 6.66
CA GLY A 41 26.61 24.15 5.87
C GLY A 41 27.60 23.29 6.66
N SER A 42 27.36 23.01 7.94
CA SER A 42 28.18 22.09 8.71
C SER A 42 28.03 20.65 8.18
N GLU A 43 29.14 19.93 8.13
CA GLU A 43 29.19 18.55 7.64
C GLU A 43 29.61 17.60 8.77
N THR A 44 28.82 16.55 8.98
CA THR A 44 29.08 15.53 10.00
C THR A 44 29.12 14.16 9.37
N PRO A 45 30.17 13.34 9.61
CA PRO A 45 30.20 11.97 9.12
C PRO A 45 29.04 11.13 9.66
N CYS A 46 28.40 10.38 8.78
CA CYS A 46 27.35 9.44 9.15
C CYS A 46 27.93 8.07 9.52
N ALA A 47 27.21 7.35 10.39
CA ALA A 47 27.54 5.95 10.67
C ALA A 47 27.02 5.06 9.54
N GLY A 48 27.93 4.47 8.77
CA GLY A 48 27.60 3.54 7.68
C GLY A 48 27.58 4.17 6.28
N SER A 49 27.35 3.33 5.29
CA SER A 49 27.37 3.69 3.85
C SER A 49 26.02 3.46 3.15
N ASP A 50 25.03 2.92 3.86
CA ASP A 50 23.68 2.71 3.34
C ASP A 50 22.87 4.00 3.54
N VAL A 51 22.50 4.62 2.42
CA VAL A 51 21.74 5.88 2.40
C VAL A 51 20.41 5.75 3.14
N VAL A 52 19.66 4.68 2.91
CA VAL A 52 18.32 4.49 3.46
C VAL A 52 18.41 4.23 4.96
N ALA A 53 19.40 3.45 5.40
CA ALA A 53 19.64 3.23 6.83
C ALA A 53 20.00 4.53 7.55
N VAL A 54 20.81 5.40 6.92
CA VAL A 54 21.16 6.72 7.49
C VAL A 54 19.94 7.64 7.57
N VAL A 55 19.12 7.70 6.51
CA VAL A 55 17.84 8.45 6.51
C VAL A 55 16.95 7.94 7.66
N ALA A 56 16.73 6.63 7.74
CA ALA A 56 15.91 6.00 8.76
C ALA A 56 16.43 6.24 10.20
N ALA A 57 17.74 6.44 10.39
CA ALA A 57 18.33 6.69 11.70
C ALA A 57 18.39 8.18 12.08
N THR A 58 18.19 9.10 11.13
CA THR A 58 18.44 10.54 11.33
C THR A 58 17.14 11.33 11.29
N PRO A 59 16.62 11.85 12.43
CA PRO A 59 15.33 12.54 12.50
C PRO A 59 15.15 13.66 11.46
N SER A 60 16.17 14.51 11.27
CA SER A 60 16.14 15.62 10.31
C SER A 60 16.08 15.20 8.85
N LEU A 61 16.27 13.91 8.53
CA LEU A 61 16.16 13.38 7.18
C LEU A 61 14.84 12.62 6.94
N ARG A 62 14.12 12.22 8.00
CA ARG A 62 12.97 11.30 7.88
C ARG A 62 11.65 11.83 8.42
N GLU A 63 11.67 12.80 9.33
CA GLU A 63 10.44 13.31 9.94
C GLU A 63 9.68 14.20 8.97
N ILE A 64 8.45 13.82 8.66
CA ILE A 64 7.51 14.60 7.85
C ILE A 64 6.37 15.00 8.77
N ARG A 65 6.16 16.30 8.98
CA ARG A 65 5.10 16.80 9.87
C ARG A 65 3.99 17.44 9.05
N ALA A 66 2.77 17.38 9.58
CA ALA A 66 1.66 18.07 8.95
C ALA A 66 1.88 19.59 8.93
N GLY A 67 1.46 20.23 7.83
CA GLY A 67 1.63 21.67 7.60
C GLY A 67 3.03 22.08 7.08
N ASP A 68 4.02 21.19 7.09
CA ASP A 68 5.32 21.48 6.49
C ASP A 68 5.26 21.37 4.96
N ASN A 69 5.83 22.34 4.24
CA ASN A 69 6.00 22.24 2.79
C ASN A 69 7.37 21.62 2.49
N LEU A 70 7.44 20.29 2.51
CA LEU A 70 8.69 19.55 2.32
C LEU A 70 8.81 19.02 0.89
N ARG A 71 10.03 19.07 0.36
CA ARG A 71 10.42 18.38 -0.87
C ARG A 71 11.65 17.51 -0.64
N ILE A 72 11.61 16.29 -1.15
CA ILE A 72 12.70 15.33 -1.13
C ILE A 72 13.20 15.14 -2.56
N THR A 73 14.52 15.22 -2.72
CA THR A 73 15.19 14.87 -3.99
C THR A 73 16.21 13.77 -3.72
N CYS A 74 16.09 12.64 -4.41
CA CYS A 74 16.98 11.50 -4.25
C CYS A 74 17.01 10.62 -5.50
N THR A 75 17.91 9.63 -5.53
CA THR A 75 17.95 8.67 -6.65
C THR A 75 16.72 7.74 -6.61
N PRO A 76 16.30 7.17 -7.75
CA PRO A 76 15.18 6.22 -7.80
C PRO A 76 15.36 5.03 -6.86
N GLU A 77 16.59 4.54 -6.65
CA GLU A 77 16.88 3.42 -5.76
C GLU A 77 16.65 3.76 -4.28
N VAL A 78 16.84 5.02 -3.91
CA VAL A 78 16.55 5.53 -2.56
C VAL A 78 15.05 5.76 -2.42
N ALA A 79 14.42 6.42 -3.40
CA ALA A 79 12.97 6.66 -3.44
C ALA A 79 12.18 5.35 -3.28
N ALA A 80 12.63 4.27 -3.93
CA ALA A 80 12.02 2.93 -3.84
C ALA A 80 11.97 2.36 -2.41
N GLN A 81 12.78 2.86 -1.49
CA GLN A 81 12.88 2.35 -0.12
C GLN A 81 12.36 3.34 0.95
N LEU A 82 12.00 4.56 0.55
CA LEU A 82 11.49 5.59 1.47
C LEU A 82 10.25 5.19 2.28
N PRO A 83 9.33 4.32 1.82
CA PRO A 83 8.22 3.85 2.66
C PRO A 83 8.67 3.19 3.98
N PHE A 84 9.89 2.67 4.03
CA PHE A 84 10.46 2.03 5.23
C PHE A 84 11.40 2.94 6.03
N ALA A 85 11.66 4.16 5.56
CA ALA A 85 12.62 5.08 6.16
C ALA A 85 11.97 6.36 6.69
N LEU A 86 10.97 6.88 5.98
CA LEU A 86 10.24 8.08 6.38
C LEU A 86 9.36 7.81 7.61
N ASN A 87 9.16 8.85 8.40
CA ASN A 87 8.46 8.80 9.68
C ASN A 87 7.46 9.97 9.74
N PRO A 88 6.24 9.77 9.25
CA PRO A 88 5.18 10.78 9.35
C PRO A 88 4.84 11.07 10.81
N LYS A 89 4.50 12.34 11.08
CA LYS A 89 4.03 12.86 12.36
C LYS A 89 2.70 13.56 12.17
N SER A 90 1.64 12.79 12.35
CA SER A 90 0.25 13.22 12.24
C SER A 90 -0.19 13.85 13.56
N ASP A 91 -0.19 15.19 13.62
CA ASP A 91 -0.68 15.97 14.77
C ASP A 91 -2.11 16.50 14.50
N GLY A 92 -2.97 15.66 13.90
CA GLY A 92 -4.38 15.98 13.59
C GLY A 92 -4.66 16.36 12.13
N GLU A 93 -3.61 16.50 11.32
CA GLU A 93 -3.65 16.63 9.86
C GLU A 93 -2.70 15.58 9.26
N ASP A 94 -2.98 15.14 8.02
CA ASP A 94 -2.17 14.13 7.34
C ASP A 94 -0.87 14.76 6.79
N PRO A 95 0.31 14.27 7.18
CA PRO A 95 1.58 14.73 6.63
C PRO A 95 1.67 14.54 5.11
N TYR A 96 2.27 15.52 4.46
CA TYR A 96 2.44 15.56 3.00
C TYR A 96 3.89 15.89 2.64
N VAL A 97 4.41 15.29 1.56
CA VAL A 97 5.74 15.60 1.02
C VAL A 97 5.77 15.34 -0.49
N GLU A 98 6.55 16.14 -1.21
CA GLU A 98 6.86 15.85 -2.61
C GLU A 98 8.17 15.07 -2.70
N VAL A 99 8.20 13.90 -3.35
CA VAL A 99 9.42 13.11 -3.57
C VAL A 99 9.70 13.05 -5.07
N ASN A 100 10.80 13.65 -5.50
CA ASN A 100 11.18 13.71 -6.93
C ASN A 100 10.08 14.26 -7.86
N GLY A 101 9.20 15.12 -7.33
CA GLY A 101 8.07 15.68 -8.07
C GLY A 101 6.75 14.92 -7.89
N ASP A 102 6.77 13.73 -7.28
CA ASP A 102 5.56 12.94 -7.01
C ASP A 102 5.01 13.27 -5.62
N GLU A 103 3.69 13.31 -5.51
CA GLU A 103 2.96 13.61 -4.27
C GLU A 103 2.92 12.39 -3.37
N TRP A 104 3.25 12.55 -2.07
CA TRP A 104 3.20 11.48 -1.07
C TRP A 104 2.44 11.95 0.16
N MET A 105 1.63 11.06 0.72
CA MET A 105 0.88 11.32 1.95
C MET A 105 1.03 10.18 2.96
N ALA A 106 0.69 10.47 4.22
CA ALA A 106 0.66 9.48 5.28
C ALA A 106 -0.59 8.60 5.18
N TYR A 107 -0.42 7.29 5.35
CA TYR A 107 -1.51 6.33 5.46
C TYR A 107 -1.42 5.55 6.78
N PRO A 108 -2.55 5.37 7.49
CA PRO A 108 -2.57 4.59 8.71
C PRO A 108 -2.27 3.12 8.43
N THR A 109 -1.53 2.47 9.34
CA THR A 109 -1.22 1.05 9.25
C THR A 109 -2.04 0.22 10.23
N ILE A 110 -2.28 -1.05 9.90
CA ILE A 110 -2.99 -1.99 10.80
C ILE A 110 -2.24 -2.27 12.11
N ALA A 111 -0.91 -2.04 12.14
CA ALA A 111 -0.09 -2.21 13.34
C ALA A 111 -0.09 -0.97 14.25
N GLY A 112 -0.74 0.12 13.82
CA GLY A 112 -0.71 1.42 14.46
C GLY A 112 0.42 2.32 13.94
N GLY A 113 0.15 3.62 13.88
CA GLY A 113 1.02 4.61 13.26
C GLY A 113 0.87 4.65 11.73
N ASP A 114 1.61 5.54 11.08
CA ASP A 114 1.43 5.86 9.67
C ASP A 114 2.71 5.63 8.86
N VAL A 115 2.55 5.47 7.55
CA VAL A 115 3.65 5.35 6.57
C VAL A 115 3.45 6.33 5.42
N MET A 116 4.53 6.90 4.90
CA MET A 116 4.47 7.76 3.72
C MET A 116 4.47 6.90 2.45
N LEU A 117 3.49 7.12 1.57
CA LEU A 117 3.39 6.44 0.27
C LEU A 117 3.05 7.45 -0.83
N PRO A 118 3.45 7.18 -2.09
CA PRO A 118 2.96 7.94 -3.23
C PRO A 118 1.43 7.89 -3.29
N THR A 119 0.81 8.98 -3.72
CA THR A 119 -0.65 9.10 -3.76
C THR A 119 -1.18 9.49 -5.14
N VAL A 120 -2.39 9.04 -5.46
CA VAL A 120 -3.21 9.55 -6.57
C VAL A 120 -4.25 10.58 -6.11
N ASP A 121 -4.73 10.44 -4.87
CA ASP A 121 -5.75 11.28 -4.25
C ASP A 121 -5.71 11.14 -2.71
N ASP A 122 -6.56 11.89 -2.01
CA ASP A 122 -6.54 11.88 -0.55
C ASP A 122 -7.00 10.55 0.09
N LEU A 123 -7.40 9.55 -0.69
CA LEU A 123 -8.00 8.29 -0.23
C LEU A 123 -7.08 7.07 -0.43
N GLU A 124 -6.47 6.91 -1.59
CA GLU A 124 -5.80 5.67 -1.98
C GLU A 124 -4.33 5.89 -2.34
N PRO A 125 -3.42 4.98 -1.92
CA PRO A 125 -2.04 5.04 -2.36
C PRO A 125 -1.95 4.74 -3.86
N LEU A 126 -1.06 5.43 -4.57
CA LEU A 126 -0.74 5.11 -5.94
C LEU A 126 -0.07 3.73 -6.01
N MET A 127 -0.64 2.83 -6.80
CA MET A 127 -0.07 1.52 -7.11
C MET A 127 0.25 1.43 -8.59
N THR A 128 1.50 1.17 -8.96
CA THR A 128 1.91 1.02 -10.35
C THR A 128 2.96 -0.09 -10.49
N PRO A 129 2.56 -1.30 -10.94
CA PRO A 129 1.19 -1.71 -11.25
C PRO A 129 0.35 -1.99 -9.99
N CYS A 130 -0.97 -1.82 -10.10
CA CYS A 130 -1.94 -2.52 -9.26
C CYS A 130 -2.08 -3.95 -9.81
N TRP A 131 -2.09 -4.97 -8.94
CA TRP A 131 -2.17 -6.37 -9.37
C TRP A 131 -3.58 -6.92 -9.30
N ALA A 132 -4.35 -6.52 -8.28
CA ALA A 132 -5.74 -6.93 -8.14
C ALA A 132 -6.50 -6.01 -7.19
N SER A 133 -7.81 -5.98 -7.39
CA SER A 133 -8.77 -5.33 -6.48
C SER A 133 -9.89 -6.30 -6.15
N TYR A 134 -10.27 -6.35 -4.88
CA TYR A 134 -11.36 -7.15 -4.34
C TYR A 134 -12.36 -6.24 -3.63
N ARG A 135 -13.65 -6.47 -3.87
CA ARG A 135 -14.76 -5.77 -3.24
C ARG A 135 -15.77 -6.76 -2.70
N ILE A 136 -16.27 -6.50 -1.50
CA ILE A 136 -17.37 -7.21 -0.86
C ILE A 136 -18.42 -6.22 -0.39
N GLU A 137 -19.68 -6.59 -0.60
CA GLU A 137 -20.85 -5.91 -0.07
C GLU A 137 -21.68 -6.95 0.68
N ASP A 138 -21.92 -6.73 1.96
CA ASP A 138 -22.65 -7.66 2.82
C ASP A 138 -23.64 -6.90 3.69
N GLY A 139 -24.92 -7.28 3.63
CA GLY A 139 -25.92 -6.76 4.56
C GLY A 139 -27.30 -6.58 3.94
N TYR A 140 -27.96 -5.51 4.37
CA TYR A 140 -29.37 -5.20 4.08
C TYR A 140 -29.48 -3.89 3.28
N ASP A 141 -30.39 -2.98 3.66
CA ASP A 141 -30.62 -1.70 2.99
C ASP A 141 -29.39 -0.76 3.03
N ASN A 142 -28.56 -0.86 4.08
CA ASN A 142 -27.27 -0.16 4.21
C ASN A 142 -26.16 -1.21 4.37
N PRO A 143 -25.63 -1.77 3.27
CA PRO A 143 -24.66 -2.85 3.34
C PRO A 143 -23.32 -2.35 3.89
N LEU A 144 -22.60 -3.27 4.53
CA LEU A 144 -21.18 -3.13 4.81
C LEU A 144 -20.43 -3.23 3.49
N LEU A 145 -19.55 -2.27 3.24
CA LEU A 145 -18.70 -2.27 2.05
C LEU A 145 -17.26 -2.49 2.50
N GLY A 146 -16.59 -3.44 1.85
CA GLY A 146 -15.18 -3.71 2.05
C GLY A 146 -14.46 -3.74 0.72
N GLU A 147 -13.34 -3.05 0.63
CA GLU A 147 -12.47 -3.06 -0.53
C GLU A 147 -11.03 -3.31 -0.11
N THR A 148 -10.28 -4.06 -0.92
CA THR A 148 -8.83 -4.19 -0.78
C THR A 148 -8.18 -4.36 -2.13
N SER A 149 -6.99 -3.77 -2.26
CA SER A 149 -6.15 -3.88 -3.43
C SER A 149 -4.71 -4.19 -3.03
N ILE A 150 -3.97 -4.80 -3.95
CA ILE A 150 -2.54 -5.07 -3.78
C ILE A 150 -1.78 -4.65 -5.02
N GLY A 151 -0.61 -4.05 -4.83
CA GLY A 151 0.26 -3.63 -5.92
C GLY A 151 1.60 -3.11 -5.42
N LEU A 152 2.36 -2.49 -6.33
CA LEU A 152 3.61 -1.82 -6.00
C LEU A 152 3.37 -0.33 -5.76
N ALA A 153 3.60 0.14 -4.54
CA ALA A 153 3.66 1.57 -4.26
C ALA A 153 4.95 2.18 -4.84
N THR A 154 6.04 1.43 -4.75
CA THR A 154 7.32 1.77 -5.37
C THR A 154 7.96 0.48 -5.90
N PRO A 155 9.04 0.56 -6.70
CA PRO A 155 9.76 -0.64 -7.13
C PRO A 155 10.30 -1.52 -5.99
N GLY A 156 10.40 -0.98 -4.76
CA GLY A 156 10.91 -1.69 -3.58
C GLY A 156 9.84 -2.05 -2.54
N ALA A 157 8.59 -1.64 -2.72
CA ALA A 157 7.53 -1.78 -1.72
C ALA A 157 6.22 -2.28 -2.32
N VAL A 158 5.75 -3.43 -1.82
CA VAL A 158 4.37 -3.90 -2.02
C VAL A 158 3.50 -3.24 -0.97
N VAL A 159 2.34 -2.77 -1.39
CA VAL A 159 1.29 -2.28 -0.50
C VAL A 159 0.04 -3.12 -0.68
N GLU A 160 -0.54 -3.52 0.45
CA GLU A 160 -1.94 -3.90 0.54
C GLU A 160 -2.69 -2.68 1.09
N TYR A 161 -3.70 -2.21 0.36
CA TYR A 161 -4.61 -1.18 0.82
C TYR A 161 -5.95 -1.82 1.15
N GLY A 162 -6.63 -1.29 2.17
CA GLY A 162 -7.98 -1.70 2.50
C GLY A 162 -8.82 -0.52 2.95
N TRP A 163 -10.09 -0.59 2.60
CA TRP A 163 -11.12 0.38 2.95
C TRP A 163 -12.36 -0.37 3.40
N HIS A 164 -13.05 0.19 4.39
CA HIS A 164 -14.26 -0.37 4.95
C HIS A 164 -15.24 0.75 5.30
N ASP A 165 -16.49 0.62 4.87
CA ASP A 165 -17.62 1.48 5.24
C ASP A 165 -18.69 0.67 5.96
N TYR A 166 -18.99 1.09 7.18
CA TYR A 166 -19.98 0.49 8.07
C TYR A 166 -21.37 1.11 7.81
N GLY A 167 -21.89 0.90 6.59
CA GLY A 167 -23.22 1.35 6.19
C GLY A 167 -23.45 2.86 6.35
N GLY A 168 -22.41 3.67 6.12
CA GLY A 168 -22.44 5.13 6.20
C GLY A 168 -22.35 5.71 7.63
N ILE A 169 -22.15 4.87 8.65
CA ILE A 169 -22.01 5.33 10.05
C ILE A 169 -20.56 5.71 10.34
N SER A 170 -19.63 4.89 9.88
CA SER A 170 -18.20 5.09 10.02
C SER A 170 -17.47 4.46 8.84
N TYR A 171 -16.31 4.99 8.52
CA TYR A 171 -15.40 4.38 7.57
C TYR A 171 -14.02 4.25 8.20
N ALA A 172 -13.24 3.30 7.71
CA ALA A 172 -11.86 3.11 8.09
C ALA A 172 -11.05 2.70 6.85
N ARG A 173 -9.79 3.10 6.83
CA ARG A 173 -8.82 2.68 5.84
C ARG A 173 -7.52 2.33 6.53
N ALA A 174 -6.74 1.46 5.92
CA ALA A 174 -5.40 1.18 6.35
C ALA A 174 -4.55 0.65 5.20
N VAL A 175 -3.25 0.64 5.43
CA VAL A 175 -2.28 -0.03 4.55
C VAL A 175 -1.46 -1.04 5.34
N GLN A 176 -0.93 -2.01 4.61
CA GLN A 176 0.22 -2.79 5.05
C GLN A 176 1.29 -2.76 3.97
N ILE A 177 2.51 -2.41 4.36
CA ILE A 177 3.65 -2.35 3.43
C ILE A 177 4.63 -3.47 3.72
N ARG A 178 5.19 -4.07 2.67
CA ARG A 178 6.23 -5.10 2.76
C ARG A 178 7.28 -4.87 1.70
N ARG A 179 8.55 -5.18 2.01
CA ARG A 179 9.61 -5.12 0.99
C ARG A 179 9.28 -6.06 -0.16
N PHE A 180 9.41 -5.57 -1.38
CA PHE A 180 9.21 -6.38 -2.57
C PHE A 180 10.40 -7.28 -2.81
N ASP A 181 10.12 -8.58 -2.88
CA ASP A 181 11.08 -9.67 -3.05
C ASP A 181 10.61 -10.62 -4.15
N ASP A 182 9.38 -11.11 -4.05
CA ASP A 182 8.81 -12.08 -4.98
C ASP A 182 7.29 -11.87 -5.12
N PHE A 183 6.86 -11.60 -6.36
CA PHE A 183 5.46 -11.33 -6.70
C PHE A 183 4.51 -12.40 -6.19
N ALA A 184 4.70 -13.65 -6.59
CA ALA A 184 3.70 -14.67 -6.34
C ALA A 184 3.58 -15.03 -4.84
N THR A 185 4.64 -14.87 -4.04
CA THR A 185 4.55 -15.00 -2.56
C THR A 185 3.65 -13.92 -1.98
N ARG A 186 3.83 -12.66 -2.40
CA ARG A 186 3.06 -11.52 -1.89
C ARG A 186 1.61 -11.58 -2.35
N PHE A 187 1.39 -11.92 -3.61
CA PHE A 187 0.05 -12.03 -4.19
C PHE A 187 -0.75 -13.19 -3.59
N ILE A 188 -0.15 -14.39 -3.45
CA ILE A 188 -0.83 -15.54 -2.82
C ILE A 188 -1.13 -15.27 -1.36
N HIS A 189 -0.21 -14.61 -0.64
CA HIS A 189 -0.46 -14.20 0.73
C HIS A 189 -1.72 -13.31 0.79
N TRP A 190 -1.77 -12.23 0.00
CA TRP A 190 -2.93 -11.35 -0.06
C TRP A 190 -4.23 -12.09 -0.43
N LEU A 191 -4.23 -12.92 -1.47
CA LEU A 191 -5.40 -13.70 -1.87
C LEU A 191 -6.00 -14.50 -0.71
N THR A 192 -5.14 -14.99 0.18
CA THR A 192 -5.51 -15.99 1.18
C THR A 192 -5.59 -15.47 2.61
N SER A 193 -5.21 -14.21 2.84
CA SER A 193 -5.31 -13.56 4.14
C SER A 193 -6.09 -12.25 4.11
N ALA A 194 -5.92 -11.42 3.06
CA ALA A 194 -6.43 -10.05 2.98
C ALA A 194 -6.34 -9.32 4.34
N GLU A 195 -5.12 -9.25 4.90
CA GLU A 195 -4.91 -8.90 6.33
C GLU A 195 -5.51 -7.54 6.68
N VAL A 196 -5.41 -6.58 5.77
CA VAL A 196 -5.91 -5.22 5.99
C VAL A 196 -7.43 -5.22 6.01
N LEU A 197 -8.08 -5.79 5.00
CA LEU A 197 -9.54 -5.85 4.97
C LEU A 197 -10.08 -6.62 6.18
N CYS A 198 -9.49 -7.77 6.52
CA CYS A 198 -9.89 -8.55 7.69
C CYS A 198 -9.69 -7.80 9.01
N ALA A 199 -8.66 -6.96 9.13
CA ALA A 199 -8.45 -6.14 10.32
C ALA A 199 -9.44 -4.97 10.43
N LEU A 200 -9.90 -4.44 9.30
CA LEU A 200 -10.87 -3.35 9.24
C LEU A 200 -12.33 -3.81 9.35
N TRP A 201 -12.60 -5.07 9.01
CA TRP A 201 -13.94 -5.66 9.03
C TRP A 201 -14.51 -5.70 10.45
N GLN A 202 -15.60 -4.96 10.68
CA GLN A 202 -16.24 -4.82 12.00
C GLN A 202 -17.60 -5.50 12.03
N ASP A 203 -17.68 -6.76 11.58
CA ASP A 203 -18.87 -7.61 11.70
C ASP A 203 -18.53 -8.93 12.40
N ASP A 204 -19.55 -9.64 12.89
CA ASP A 204 -19.42 -10.99 13.47
C ASP A 204 -19.07 -12.04 12.39
N SER A 205 -19.24 -11.69 11.11
CA SER A 205 -18.84 -12.49 9.96
C SER A 205 -17.36 -12.28 9.60
N PHE A 206 -16.77 -13.28 8.93
CA PHE A 206 -15.50 -13.09 8.23
C PHE A 206 -15.80 -12.73 6.79
N PRO A 207 -15.14 -11.70 6.20
CA PRO A 207 -15.35 -11.39 4.79
C PRO A 207 -14.92 -12.60 3.95
N THR A 208 -15.68 -12.88 2.90
CA THR A 208 -15.23 -13.83 1.88
C THR A 208 -13.84 -13.42 1.40
N LEU A 209 -12.90 -14.37 1.34
CA LEU A 209 -11.52 -14.09 0.93
C LEU A 209 -11.41 -14.03 -0.60
N PRO A 210 -10.50 -13.19 -1.15
CA PRO A 210 -10.30 -13.07 -2.59
C PRO A 210 -9.98 -14.41 -3.29
N ALA A 211 -9.28 -15.32 -2.60
CA ALA A 211 -8.92 -16.62 -3.15
C ALA A 211 -10.13 -17.41 -3.69
N TRP A 212 -11.32 -17.25 -3.11
CA TRP A 212 -12.53 -17.96 -3.57
C TRP A 212 -12.99 -17.52 -4.97
N LEU A 213 -12.68 -16.29 -5.37
CA LEU A 213 -13.03 -15.75 -6.69
C LEU A 213 -11.88 -15.86 -7.69
N PHE A 214 -10.66 -16.17 -7.23
CA PHE A 214 -9.47 -16.19 -8.09
C PHE A 214 -9.62 -17.14 -9.27
N ALA A 215 -10.13 -18.35 -9.04
CA ALA A 215 -10.41 -19.29 -10.13
C ALA A 215 -11.39 -18.68 -11.15
N ALA A 216 -12.55 -18.20 -10.70
CA ALA A 216 -13.54 -17.59 -11.57
C ALA A 216 -12.95 -16.42 -12.38
N ALA A 217 -12.16 -15.56 -11.73
CA ALA A 217 -11.47 -14.46 -12.40
C ALA A 217 -10.50 -14.94 -13.48
N VAL A 218 -9.69 -15.96 -13.19
CA VAL A 218 -8.75 -16.53 -14.18
C VAL A 218 -9.44 -17.10 -15.40
N ALA A 219 -10.62 -17.70 -15.25
CA ALA A 219 -11.37 -18.29 -16.37
C ALA A 219 -12.10 -17.25 -17.24
N ASP A 220 -12.30 -16.04 -16.71
CA ASP A 220 -12.99 -14.96 -17.42
C ASP A 220 -12.02 -14.18 -18.32
N THR A 221 -12.50 -13.78 -19.50
CA THR A 221 -11.67 -13.07 -20.50
C THR A 221 -11.25 -11.67 -20.07
N ASP A 222 -12.02 -11.04 -19.18
CA ASP A 222 -11.70 -9.73 -18.61
C ASP A 222 -11.02 -9.86 -17.23
N HIS A 223 -10.63 -11.08 -16.87
CA HIS A 223 -10.03 -11.45 -15.59
C HIS A 223 -10.86 -11.03 -14.36
N LYS A 224 -12.18 -11.22 -14.42
CA LYS A 224 -13.13 -10.84 -13.38
C LYS A 224 -13.91 -12.03 -12.83
N GLY A 225 -13.90 -12.18 -11.52
CA GLY A 225 -14.69 -13.16 -10.80
C GLY A 225 -15.72 -12.46 -9.93
N SER A 226 -16.95 -12.96 -9.88
CA SER A 226 -17.97 -12.45 -8.96
C SER A 226 -18.80 -13.59 -8.38
N ARG A 227 -19.34 -13.34 -7.19
CA ARG A 227 -20.27 -14.24 -6.52
C ARG A 227 -21.37 -13.41 -5.89
N HIS A 228 -22.60 -13.88 -6.06
CA HIS A 228 -23.77 -13.34 -5.39
C HIS A 228 -24.42 -14.46 -4.57
N ILE A 229 -24.55 -14.22 -3.27
CA ILE A 229 -25.32 -15.06 -2.37
C ILE A 229 -26.66 -14.34 -2.19
N GLY A 230 -27.70 -14.96 -2.76
CA GLY A 230 -29.05 -14.40 -2.75
C GLY A 230 -29.67 -14.37 -1.34
N PRO A 231 -30.89 -13.81 -1.25
CA PRO A 231 -31.65 -13.67 -0.02
C PRO A 231 -31.62 -14.90 0.88
N ASP A 232 -31.02 -14.79 2.07
CA ASP A 232 -31.32 -15.74 3.13
C ASP A 232 -32.60 -15.26 3.84
N ASN A 233 -33.71 -15.97 3.58
CA ASN A 233 -35.02 -15.65 4.14
C ASN A 233 -35.20 -16.20 5.56
N ASP A 234 -34.18 -16.81 6.14
CA ASP A 234 -34.25 -17.43 7.47
C ASP A 234 -34.14 -16.41 8.63
N ALA A 235 -34.08 -15.10 8.34
CA ALA A 235 -34.16 -14.06 9.35
C ALA A 235 -35.60 -13.90 9.88
N ASP A 236 -35.78 -14.19 11.17
CA ASP A 236 -37.07 -14.13 11.90
C ASP A 236 -37.73 -12.73 11.89
N ASP A 237 -37.03 -11.68 11.45
CA ASP A 237 -37.51 -10.30 11.39
C ASP A 237 -37.90 -9.81 9.97
N GLY A 238 -37.79 -10.68 8.96
CA GLY A 238 -38.12 -10.34 7.56
C GLY A 238 -37.07 -9.49 6.85
N THR A 239 -35.89 -9.31 7.42
CA THR A 239 -34.75 -8.68 6.74
C THR A 239 -34.05 -9.68 5.83
N VAL A 240 -33.72 -9.26 4.61
CA VAL A 240 -33.12 -10.12 3.60
C VAL A 240 -31.63 -9.82 3.51
N ARG A 241 -30.79 -10.68 4.09
CA ARG A 241 -29.34 -10.56 3.98
C ARG A 241 -28.91 -11.07 2.61
N TRP A 242 -28.02 -10.32 1.97
CA TRP A 242 -27.38 -10.71 0.73
C TRP A 242 -25.89 -10.38 0.80
N GLU A 243 -25.08 -11.11 0.03
CA GLU A 243 -23.65 -10.85 -0.11
C GLU A 243 -23.31 -10.81 -1.61
N THR A 244 -22.58 -9.78 -2.02
CA THR A 244 -21.96 -9.70 -3.34
C THR A 244 -20.46 -9.50 -3.18
N SER A 245 -19.66 -10.36 -3.80
CA SER A 245 -18.21 -10.21 -3.85
C SER A 245 -17.70 -10.22 -5.28
N SER A 246 -16.65 -9.46 -5.55
CA SER A 246 -16.02 -9.35 -6.86
C SER A 246 -14.50 -9.20 -6.75
N LEU A 247 -13.78 -9.82 -7.68
CA LEU A 247 -12.34 -9.76 -7.82
C LEU A 247 -12.00 -9.39 -9.27
N SER A 248 -11.15 -8.39 -9.45
CA SER A 248 -10.56 -8.05 -10.75
C SER A 248 -9.05 -8.22 -10.68
N LEU A 249 -8.45 -8.86 -11.69
CA LEU A 249 -7.01 -9.02 -11.81
C LEU A 249 -6.47 -8.10 -12.90
N ASP A 250 -5.38 -7.41 -12.63
CA ASP A 250 -4.59 -6.67 -13.61
C ASP A 250 -3.20 -7.34 -13.72
N LEU A 251 -3.22 -8.57 -14.23
CA LEU A 251 -2.06 -9.44 -14.36
C LEU A 251 -1.96 -9.95 -15.79
N SER A 252 -0.73 -10.18 -16.25
CA SER A 252 -0.50 -10.93 -17.49
C SER A 252 -0.77 -12.42 -17.28
N ASP A 253 -1.07 -13.12 -18.38
CA ASP A 253 -1.25 -14.58 -18.39
C ASP A 253 -0.06 -15.31 -17.73
N ASP A 254 1.18 -14.89 -18.00
CA ASP A 254 2.39 -15.49 -17.39
C ASP A 254 2.38 -15.39 -15.85
N LEU A 255 1.92 -14.28 -15.30
CA LEU A 255 1.83 -14.08 -13.85
C LEU A 255 0.67 -14.88 -13.24
N ILE A 256 -0.44 -15.00 -13.97
CA ILE A 256 -1.57 -15.85 -13.59
C ILE A 256 -1.13 -17.32 -13.54
N GLU A 257 -0.46 -17.81 -14.58
CA GLU A 257 0.08 -19.19 -14.63
C GLU A 257 1.05 -19.46 -13.49
N LEU A 258 1.93 -18.50 -13.17
CA LEU A 258 2.85 -18.59 -12.04
C LEU A 258 2.10 -18.75 -10.70
N VAL A 259 1.04 -17.97 -10.48
CA VAL A 259 0.23 -18.03 -9.26
C VAL A 259 -0.53 -19.36 -9.18
N LEU A 260 -1.16 -19.80 -10.26
CA LEU A 260 -1.85 -21.10 -10.34
C LEU A 260 -0.90 -22.26 -10.05
N ALA A 261 0.28 -22.26 -10.65
CA ALA A 261 1.29 -23.29 -10.44
C ALA A 261 1.66 -23.38 -8.96
N ARG A 262 1.87 -22.25 -8.28
CA ARG A 262 2.18 -22.25 -6.83
C ARG A 262 1.00 -22.67 -5.96
N LEU A 263 -0.20 -22.18 -6.23
CA LEU A 263 -1.41 -22.59 -5.49
C LEU A 263 -1.70 -24.09 -5.63
N SER A 264 -1.40 -24.69 -6.79
CA SER A 264 -1.57 -26.13 -7.02
C SER A 264 -0.65 -27.02 -6.17
N THR A 265 0.41 -26.45 -5.59
CA THR A 265 1.33 -27.16 -4.70
C THR A 265 0.94 -27.09 -3.23
N ASP A 266 0.04 -26.17 -2.84
CA ASP A 266 -0.41 -26.02 -1.46
C ASP A 266 -1.74 -26.79 -1.23
N PRO A 267 -1.74 -27.86 -0.42
CA PRO A 267 -2.93 -28.67 -0.14
C PRO A 267 -4.13 -27.86 0.37
N LYS A 268 -3.90 -26.72 1.03
CA LYS A 268 -4.95 -25.83 1.55
C LYS A 268 -5.75 -25.16 0.44
N TYR A 269 -5.13 -24.89 -0.70
CA TYR A 269 -5.73 -24.12 -1.81
C TYR A 269 -5.93 -24.93 -3.09
N VAL A 270 -5.45 -26.17 -3.13
CA VAL A 270 -5.71 -27.11 -4.24
C VAL A 270 -7.19 -27.27 -4.58
N GLN A 271 -8.10 -27.16 -3.61
CA GLN A 271 -9.54 -27.23 -3.88
C GLN A 271 -10.06 -25.99 -4.63
N ILE A 272 -9.49 -24.82 -4.36
CA ILE A 272 -9.83 -23.57 -5.07
C ILE A 272 -9.46 -23.72 -6.56
N VAL A 273 -8.31 -24.31 -6.85
CA VAL A 273 -7.84 -24.55 -8.24
C VAL A 273 -8.64 -25.68 -8.92
N LYS A 274 -8.98 -26.76 -8.19
CA LYS A 274 -9.68 -27.94 -8.75
C LYS A 274 -11.14 -27.69 -9.10
N SER A 275 -11.77 -26.68 -8.51
CA SER A 275 -13.15 -26.27 -8.82
C SER A 275 -13.34 -25.93 -10.31
N GLN A 276 -12.26 -25.66 -11.04
CA GLN A 276 -12.28 -25.35 -12.48
C GLN A 276 -12.30 -26.58 -13.40
N THR A 277 -11.77 -27.72 -12.94
CA THR A 277 -11.55 -28.88 -13.84
C THR A 277 -12.79 -29.79 -13.99
N GLN A 278 -13.90 -29.46 -13.33
CA GLN A 278 -15.15 -30.25 -13.38
C GLN A 278 -16.30 -29.58 -14.15
N ALA A 279 -16.06 -28.43 -14.79
CA ALA A 279 -17.07 -27.71 -15.57
C ALA A 279 -16.93 -27.86 -17.10
N ASP A 280 -16.00 -28.70 -17.58
CA ASP A 280 -15.84 -29.09 -19.00
C ASP A 280 -16.34 -30.51 -19.28
#